data_AF-A0A8H8NAK2-F1
#
_entry.id   AF-A0A8H8NAK2-F1
#
_cell.length_a   1.000
_cell.length_b   1.000
_cell.length_c   1.000
_cell.angle_alpha   90.00
_cell.angle_beta   90.00
_cell.angle_gamma   90.00
#
_symmetry.space_group_name_H-M   'P 1'
#
loop_
_entity.id
_entity.type
_entity.pdbx_description
1 polymer ?
#
loop_
_entity_poly.entity_id
_entity_poly.type
_entity_poly.pdbx_seq_one_letter_code
_entity_poly.pdbx_strand_id
1 'polypeptide(L)'
;MAVLEYSLGLDLPEQFHDDPVMFELELAANDIICWTNDIYSFPTEYAQGDPQSLVFVDMYNEQTDLQSAVNHVEKLAYERIKQFIDVKSRLPSFGPKLDPQIGRYVQGLEYWIQGTVHWVFTSPRYFGTDTEKLRSTGVVNIAGPM
;
A
#
# COMPACT_ATOMS: atom_id res chain seq x y z
N MET A 1 9.36 0.53 -10.86
CA MET A 1 9.88 1.06 -9.57
C MET A 1 11.40 0.93 -9.48
N ALA A 2 12.12 2.00 -9.83
CA ALA A 2 13.58 1.97 -9.96
C ALA A 2 14.35 1.49 -8.72
N VAL A 3 13.84 1.74 -7.51
CA VAL A 3 14.50 1.31 -6.26
C VAL A 3 14.51 -0.21 -6.12
N LEU A 4 13.46 -0.93 -6.56
CA LEU A 4 13.43 -2.39 -6.50
C LEU A 4 14.42 -3.01 -7.48
N GLU A 5 14.43 -2.56 -8.73
CA GLU A 5 15.38 -3.02 -9.74
C GLU A 5 16.83 -2.83 -9.26
N TYR A 6 17.14 -1.63 -8.77
CA TYR A 6 18.47 -1.32 -8.25
C TYR A 6 18.83 -2.21 -7.05
N SER A 7 17.93 -2.33 -6.07
CA SER A 7 18.19 -3.10 -4.84
C SER A 7 18.35 -4.60 -5.09
N LEU A 8 17.68 -5.12 -6.11
CA LEU A 8 17.72 -6.54 -6.48
C LEU A 8 18.80 -6.86 -7.52
N GLY A 9 19.47 -5.83 -8.05
CA GLY A 9 20.49 -5.94 -9.11
C GLY A 9 19.91 -6.52 -10.40
N LEU A 10 18.70 -6.09 -10.77
CA LEU A 10 18.01 -6.58 -11.96
C LEU A 10 18.34 -5.69 -13.17
N ASP A 11 18.45 -6.33 -14.33
CA ASP A 11 18.66 -5.66 -15.61
C ASP A 11 17.45 -5.97 -16.51
N LEU A 12 16.37 -5.22 -16.28
CA LEU A 12 15.08 -5.39 -16.96
C LEU A 12 15.01 -4.46 -18.18
N PRO A 13 14.60 -4.96 -19.36
CA PRO A 13 14.53 -4.16 -20.57
C PRO A 13 13.31 -3.22 -20.60
N GLU A 14 13.32 -2.19 -21.45
CA GLU A 14 12.21 -1.24 -21.61
C GLU A 14 10.86 -1.93 -21.90
N GLN A 15 10.85 -2.98 -22.73
CA GLN A 15 9.65 -3.78 -23.02
C GLN A 15 8.94 -4.36 -21.78
N PHE A 16 9.66 -4.54 -20.67
CA PHE A 16 9.07 -4.97 -19.41
C PHE A 16 8.31 -3.84 -18.73
N HIS A 17 8.81 -2.60 -18.80
CA HIS A 17 8.15 -1.42 -18.24
C HIS A 17 6.94 -0.97 -19.06
N ASP A 18 6.99 -1.19 -20.38
CA ASP A 18 5.89 -0.87 -21.29
C ASP A 18 4.77 -1.93 -21.26
N ASP A 19 4.99 -3.07 -20.62
CA ASP A 19 3.98 -4.12 -20.53
C ASP A 19 2.81 -3.67 -19.63
N PRO A 20 1.56 -3.70 -20.12
CA PRO A 20 0.41 -3.20 -19.37
C PRO A 20 0.10 -4.00 -18.11
N VAL A 21 0.45 -5.29 -18.06
CA VAL A 21 0.27 -6.12 -16.86
C VAL A 21 1.28 -5.70 -15.80
N MET A 22 2.52 -5.43 -16.20
CA MET A 22 3.54 -4.92 -15.28
C MET A 22 3.22 -3.54 -14.74
N PHE A 23 2.80 -2.62 -15.60
CA PHE A 23 2.36 -1.29 -15.18
C PHE A 23 1.23 -1.37 -14.15
N GLU A 24 0.24 -2.23 -14.39
CA GLU A 24 -0.90 -2.41 -13.48
C GLU A 24 -0.48 -3.05 -12.15
N LEU A 25 0.50 -3.97 -12.14
CA LEU A 25 1.04 -4.52 -10.89
C LEU A 25 1.74 -3.46 -10.04
N GLU A 26 2.55 -2.60 -10.66
CA GLU A 26 3.22 -1.51 -9.96
C GLU A 26 2.22 -0.50 -9.40
N LEU A 27 1.23 -0.12 -10.22
CA LEU A 27 0.16 0.78 -9.81
C LEU A 27 -0.63 0.20 -8.64
N ALA A 28 -1.05 -1.08 -8.74
CA ALA A 28 -1.79 -1.73 -7.68
C ALA A 28 -0.98 -1.85 -6.38
N ALA A 29 0.32 -2.17 -6.45
CA ALA A 29 1.18 -2.18 -5.27
C ALA A 29 1.27 -0.80 -4.62
N ASN A 30 1.45 0.26 -5.43
CA ASN A 30 1.49 1.63 -4.95
C ASN A 30 0.16 2.03 -4.29
N ASP A 31 -0.97 1.76 -4.94
CA ASP A 31 -2.30 2.06 -4.42
C ASP A 31 -2.54 1.40 -3.05
N ILE A 32 -2.22 0.11 -2.92
CA ILE A 32 -2.37 -0.63 -1.65
C ILE A 32 -1.54 0.04 -0.55
N ILE A 33 -0.28 0.38 -0.84
CA ILE A 33 0.64 0.98 0.13
C ILE A 33 0.19 2.39 0.52
N CYS A 34 -0.20 3.22 -0.44
CA CYS A 34 -0.66 4.57 -0.20
C CYS A 34 -1.98 4.58 0.59
N TRP A 35 -3.00 3.84 0.16
CA TRP A 35 -4.31 3.87 0.82
C TRP A 35 -4.27 3.28 2.23
N THR A 36 -3.48 2.22 2.45
CA THR A 36 -3.28 1.71 3.81
C THR A 36 -2.44 2.68 4.65
N ASN A 37 -1.44 3.33 4.07
CA ASN A 37 -0.70 4.37 4.76
C ASN A 37 -1.61 5.51 5.21
N ASP A 38 -2.52 5.98 4.36
CA ASP A 38 -3.49 7.04 4.69
C ASP A 38 -4.34 6.67 5.92
N ILE A 39 -4.72 5.40 6.10
CA ILE A 39 -5.39 4.93 7.31
C ILE A 39 -4.45 5.01 8.52
N TYR A 40 -3.21 4.54 8.38
CA TYR A 40 -2.26 4.48 9.48
C TYR A 40 -1.73 5.85 9.93
N SER A 41 -1.53 6.78 8.99
CA SER A 41 -1.06 8.15 9.29
C SER A 41 -2.18 9.10 9.68
N PHE A 42 -3.44 8.76 9.39
CA PHE A 42 -4.60 9.62 9.66
C PHE A 42 -4.60 10.25 11.06
N PRO A 43 -4.36 9.54 12.19
CA PRO A 43 -4.41 10.17 13.51
C PRO A 43 -3.37 11.29 13.67
N THR A 44 -2.20 11.15 13.05
CA THR A 44 -1.12 12.14 13.09
C THR A 44 -1.46 13.33 12.19
N GLU A 45 -1.90 13.07 10.96
CA GLU A 45 -2.29 14.10 9.98
C GLU A 45 -3.49 14.91 10.46
N TYR A 46 -4.50 14.23 11.01
CA TYR A 46 -5.67 14.84 11.62
C TYR A 46 -5.30 15.79 12.78
N ALA A 47 -4.38 15.36 13.66
CA ALA A 47 -3.89 16.21 14.75
C ALA A 47 -3.09 17.43 14.26
N GLN A 48 -2.49 17.35 13.06
CA GLN A 48 -1.73 18.43 12.43
C GLN A 48 -2.60 19.35 11.55
N GLY A 49 -3.85 18.97 11.29
CA GLY A 49 -4.74 19.68 10.37
C GLY A 49 -4.35 19.52 8.90
N ASP A 50 -3.67 18.43 8.56
CA ASP A 50 -3.31 18.10 7.17
C ASP A 50 -4.44 17.29 6.51
N PRO A 51 -5.16 17.84 5.51
CA PRO A 51 -6.28 17.17 4.87
C PRO A 51 -5.85 16.16 3.79
N GLN A 52 -4.54 15.98 3.53
CA GLN A 52 -4.04 15.14 2.44
C GLN A 52 -4.10 13.63 2.75
N SER A 53 -5.30 13.12 3.00
CA SER A 53 -5.58 11.70 3.21
C SER A 53 -6.83 11.30 2.44
N LEU A 54 -6.81 10.12 1.81
CA LEU A 54 -7.98 9.54 1.17
C LEU A 54 -9.15 9.40 2.15
N VAL A 55 -8.88 9.16 3.44
CA VAL A 55 -9.93 9.11 4.49
C VAL A 55 -10.66 10.45 4.60
N PHE A 56 -9.94 11.58 4.56
CA PHE A 56 -10.57 12.91 4.58
C PHE A 56 -11.41 13.17 3.33
N VAL A 57 -10.87 12.81 2.16
CA VAL A 57 -11.58 12.95 0.88
C VAL A 57 -12.87 12.14 0.89
N ASP A 58 -12.82 10.92 1.43
CA ASP A 58 -13.98 10.04 1.55
C ASP A 58 -15.04 10.62 2.49
N MET A 59 -14.65 11.04 3.70
CA MET A 59 -15.54 11.70 4.66
C MET A 59 -16.24 12.92 4.04
N TYR A 60 -15.49 13.75 3.30
CA TYR A 60 -16.02 14.95 2.67
C TYR A 60 -16.96 14.64 1.51
N ASN A 61 -16.62 13.70 0.64
CA ASN A 61 -17.43 13.39 -0.55
C ASN A 61 -18.67 12.57 -0.21
N GLU A 62 -18.54 11.56 0.64
CA GLU A 62 -19.61 10.62 0.97
C GLU A 62 -20.45 11.09 2.18
N GLN A 63 -20.04 12.18 2.83
CA GLN A 63 -20.70 12.74 4.03
C GLN A 63 -20.82 11.70 5.16
N THR A 64 -19.76 10.91 5.34
CA THR A 64 -19.68 9.79 6.29
C THR A 64 -18.88 10.17 7.54
N ASP A 65 -19.12 9.43 8.63
CA ASP A 65 -18.25 9.51 9.81
C ASP A 65 -16.87 8.87 9.54
N LEU A 66 -15.91 9.17 10.41
CA LEU A 66 -14.55 8.68 10.30
C LEU A 66 -14.44 7.16 10.17
N GLN A 67 -15.17 6.40 11.00
CA GLN A 67 -15.05 4.95 10.99
C GLN A 67 -15.61 4.39 9.68
N SER A 68 -16.73 4.95 9.21
CA SER A 68 -17.32 4.61 7.92
C SER A 68 -16.36 4.88 6.76
N ALA A 69 -15.66 6.03 6.76
CA ALA A 69 -14.65 6.35 5.76
C ALA A 69 -13.43 5.42 5.82
N VAL A 70 -12.90 5.14 7.01
CA VAL A 70 -11.79 4.18 7.19
C VAL A 70 -12.19 2.79 6.67
N ASN A 71 -13.39 2.31 6.98
CA ASN A 71 -13.90 1.03 6.49
C ASN A 71 -14.00 1.00 4.96
N HIS A 72 -14.36 2.13 4.34
CA HIS A 72 -14.43 2.23 2.89
C HIS A 72 -13.04 2.17 2.25
N VAL A 73 -12.07 2.94 2.77
CA VAL A 73 -10.68 2.91 2.29
C VAL A 73 -10.04 1.52 2.50
N GLU A 74 -10.32 0.86 3.62
CA GLU A 74 -9.90 -0.53 3.86
C GLU A 74 -10.47 -1.47 2.79
N LYS A 75 -11.76 -1.34 2.48
CA LYS A 75 -12.41 -2.14 1.44
C LYS A 75 -11.77 -1.91 0.07
N LEU A 76 -11.44 -0.66 -0.29
CA LEU A 76 -10.73 -0.34 -1.53
C LEU A 76 -9.36 -1.02 -1.58
N ALA A 77 -8.57 -0.93 -0.50
CA ALA A 77 -7.27 -1.60 -0.42
C ALA A 77 -7.40 -3.13 -0.54
N TYR A 78 -8.41 -3.72 0.11
CA TYR A 78 -8.67 -5.16 0.03
C TYR A 78 -9.08 -5.62 -1.37
N GLU A 79 -9.92 -4.85 -2.06
CA GLU A 79 -10.27 -5.10 -3.46
C GLU A 79 -9.05 -4.95 -4.38
N ARG A 80 -8.18 -3.98 -4.11
CA ARG A 80 -6.94 -3.78 -4.86
C ARG A 80 -5.95 -4.93 -4.69
N ILE A 81 -5.86 -5.53 -3.50
CA ILE A 81 -5.07 -6.76 -3.28
C ILE A 81 -5.59 -7.90 -4.15
N LYS A 82 -6.92 -8.08 -4.24
CA LYS A 82 -7.50 -9.12 -5.11
C LYS A 82 -7.17 -8.86 -6.58
N GLN A 83 -7.27 -7.61 -7.02
CA GLN A 83 -6.89 -7.21 -8.38
C GLN A 83 -5.41 -7.45 -8.64
N PHE A 84 -4.52 -7.10 -7.70
CA PHE A 84 -3.08 -7.38 -7.82
C PHE A 84 -2.82 -8.88 -8.05
N ILE A 85 -3.46 -9.76 -7.26
CA ILE A 85 -3.32 -11.22 -7.41
C ILE A 85 -3.83 -11.69 -8.78
N ASP A 86 -4.97 -11.18 -9.23
CA ASP A 86 -5.54 -11.50 -10.55
C ASP A 86 -4.62 -11.04 -11.69
N VAL A 87 -4.17 -9.79 -11.65
CA VAL A 87 -3.24 -9.20 -12.64
C VAL A 87 -1.95 -10.02 -12.69
N LYS A 88 -1.40 -10.41 -11.53
CA LYS A 88 -0.19 -11.24 -11.43
C LYS A 88 -0.35 -12.56 -12.18
N SER A 89 -1.54 -13.16 -12.14
CA SER A 89 -1.82 -14.42 -12.84
C SER A 89 -1.82 -14.29 -14.37
N ARG A 90 -1.94 -13.06 -14.88
CA ARG A 90 -1.98 -12.74 -16.33
C ARG A 90 -0.63 -12.32 -16.88
N LEU A 91 0.42 -12.33 -16.06
CA LEU A 91 1.76 -11.94 -16.46
C LEU A 91 2.29 -12.81 -17.61
N PRO A 92 2.67 -12.23 -18.76
CA PRO A 92 3.21 -13.00 -19.87
C PRO A 92 4.63 -13.49 -19.56
N SER A 93 5.07 -14.52 -20.29
CA SER A 93 6.49 -14.88 -20.33
C SER A 93 7.25 -13.92 -21.24
N PHE A 94 8.38 -13.43 -20.76
CA PHE A 94 9.35 -12.62 -21.51
C PHE A 94 10.56 -13.45 -21.95
N GLY A 95 10.50 -14.76 -21.71
CA GLY A 95 11.50 -15.74 -22.10
C GLY A 95 12.39 -16.19 -20.93
N PRO A 96 13.09 -17.33 -21.10
CA PRO A 96 13.73 -18.05 -20.00
C PRO A 96 14.85 -17.29 -19.29
N LYS A 97 15.40 -16.24 -19.91
CA LYS A 97 16.40 -15.36 -19.29
C LYS A 97 15.80 -14.25 -18.42
N LEU A 98 14.62 -13.75 -18.79
CA LEU A 98 13.97 -12.62 -18.13
C LEU A 98 12.97 -13.08 -17.07
N ASP A 99 12.26 -14.18 -17.30
CA ASP A 99 11.24 -14.69 -16.38
C ASP A 99 11.73 -14.85 -14.92
N PRO A 100 12.97 -15.33 -14.64
CA PRO A 100 13.46 -15.38 -13.26
C PRO A 100 13.69 -14.01 -12.63
N GLN A 101 14.15 -13.02 -13.40
CA GLN A 101 14.38 -11.66 -12.92
C GLN A 101 13.06 -10.96 -12.63
N ILE A 102 12.09 -11.11 -13.54
CA ILE A 102 10.73 -10.59 -13.40
C ILE A 102 10.03 -11.23 -12.19
N GLY A 103 10.18 -12.55 -12.00
CA GLY A 103 9.64 -13.23 -10.82
C GLY A 103 10.19 -12.63 -9.50
N ARG A 104 11.49 -12.33 -9.45
CA ARG A 104 12.11 -11.64 -8.29
C ARG A 104 11.58 -10.22 -8.12
N TYR A 105 11.37 -9.50 -9.22
CA TYR A 105 10.81 -8.15 -9.17
C TYR A 105 9.39 -8.12 -8.62
N VAL A 106 8.51 -8.98 -9.15
CA VAL A 106 7.12 -9.12 -8.69
C VAL A 106 7.06 -9.55 -7.22
N GLN A 107 7.91 -10.49 -6.81
CA GLN A 107 8.05 -10.84 -5.40
C GLN A 107 8.53 -9.64 -4.54
N GLY A 108 9.39 -8.78 -5.09
CA GLY A 108 9.78 -7.52 -4.47
C GLY A 108 8.59 -6.59 -4.20
N LEU A 109 7.63 -6.48 -5.13
CA LEU A 109 6.38 -5.74 -4.93
C LEU A 109 5.56 -6.34 -3.78
N GLU A 110 5.43 -7.67 -3.73
CA GLU A 110 4.72 -8.36 -2.65
C GLU A 110 5.37 -8.11 -1.28
N TYR A 111 6.70 -8.15 -1.22
CA TYR A 111 7.44 -7.80 0.00
C TYR A 111 7.33 -6.33 0.37
N TRP A 112 7.19 -5.43 -0.59
CA TRP A 112 7.01 -4.02 -0.28
C TRP A 112 5.64 -3.78 0.37
N ILE A 113 4.58 -4.42 -0.13
CA ILE A 113 3.25 -4.39 0.47
C ILE A 113 3.28 -4.96 1.90
N GLN A 114 3.81 -6.17 2.08
CA GLN A 114 3.87 -6.83 3.40
C GLN A 114 4.80 -6.08 4.37
N GLY A 115 5.93 -5.59 3.86
CA GLY A 115 6.93 -4.84 4.61
C GLY A 115 6.37 -3.52 5.12
N THR A 116 5.50 -2.85 4.36
CA THR A 116 4.80 -1.64 4.79
C THR A 116 3.95 -1.93 6.03
N VAL A 117 3.13 -2.99 6.00
CA VAL A 117 2.31 -3.39 7.15
C VAL A 117 3.20 -3.73 8.35
N HIS A 118 4.28 -4.48 8.14
CA HIS A 118 5.21 -4.82 9.21
C HIS A 118 5.86 -3.57 9.83
N TRP A 119 6.29 -2.62 8.97
CA TRP A 119 6.93 -1.39 9.39
C TRP A 119 5.98 -0.49 10.19
N VAL A 120 4.71 -0.39 9.80
CA VAL A 120 3.69 0.39 10.51
C VAL A 120 3.60 0.02 11.98
N PHE A 121 3.68 -1.27 12.31
CA PHE A 121 3.59 -1.73 13.70
C PHE A 121 4.94 -1.86 14.42
N THR A 122 6.07 -1.71 13.73
CA THR A 122 7.41 -1.77 14.36
C THR A 122 8.05 -0.40 14.49
N SER A 123 7.61 0.57 13.70
CA SER A 123 8.06 1.95 13.72
C SER A 123 7.30 2.78 14.74
N PRO A 124 7.98 3.69 15.47
CA PRO A 124 7.29 4.65 16.34
C PRO A 124 6.56 5.76 15.56
N ARG A 125 6.72 5.82 14.23
CA ARG A 125 6.19 6.91 13.38
C ARG A 125 4.67 7.10 13.50
N TYR A 126 3.91 6.02 13.60
CA TYR A 126 2.45 6.06 13.50
C TYR A 126 1.75 6.05 14.86
N PHE A 127 2.17 5.13 15.72
CA PHE A 127 1.48 4.84 16.98
C PHE A 127 2.41 4.94 18.20
N GLY A 128 3.58 5.57 18.05
CA GLY A 128 4.57 5.69 19.11
C GLY A 128 4.98 4.33 19.68
N THR A 129 5.00 4.20 21.00
CA THR A 129 5.35 2.97 21.71
C THR A 129 4.16 2.02 21.94
N ASP A 130 2.94 2.41 21.55
CA ASP A 130 1.70 1.69 21.89
C ASP A 130 1.34 0.59 20.89
N THR A 131 2.27 0.17 20.04
CA THR A 131 2.03 -0.78 18.94
C THR A 131 1.59 -2.17 19.42
N GLU A 132 2.03 -2.62 20.60
CA GLU A 132 1.61 -3.91 21.17
C GLU A 132 0.14 -3.90 21.59
N LYS A 133 -0.30 -2.82 22.26
CA LYS A 133 -1.71 -2.62 22.60
C LYS A 133 -2.56 -2.57 21.35
N LEU A 134 -2.14 -1.81 20.34
CA LEU A 134 -2.85 -1.71 19.07
C LEU A 134 -3.01 -3.07 18.38
N ARG A 135 -1.97 -3.91 18.33
CA ARG A 135 -2.07 -5.27 17.76
C ARG A 135 -3.10 -6.13 18.48
N SER A 136 -3.25 -5.95 19.79
CA SER A 136 -4.18 -6.74 20.60
C SER A 136 -5.63 -6.27 20.49
N THR A 137 -5.86 -4.96 20.34
CA THR A 137 -7.22 -4.37 20.37
C THR A 137 -7.75 -4.04 18.99
N GLY A 138 -6.89 -3.69 18.03
CA GLY A 138 -7.28 -3.08 16.76
C GLY A 138 -7.86 -1.67 16.89
N VAL A 139 -7.77 -1.05 18.08
CA VAL A 139 -8.42 0.24 18.37
C VAL A 139 -7.39 1.35 18.48
N VAL A 140 -7.58 2.41 17.69
CA VAL A 140 -6.84 3.68 17.79
C VAL A 140 -7.79 4.76 18.33
N ASN A 141 -7.39 5.44 19.39
CA ASN A 141 -8.10 6.63 19.86
C ASN A 141 -7.51 7.86 19.19
N ILE A 142 -8.30 8.58 18.42
CA ILE A 142 -7.85 9.80 17.75
C ILE A 142 -8.01 10.97 18.71
N ALA A 143 -6.92 11.70 18.93
CA ALA A 143 -6.92 12.98 19.64
C ALA A 143 -6.65 14.08 18.61
N GLY A 144 -7.62 14.97 18.38
CA GLY A 144 -7.53 16.08 17.43
C GLY A 144 -8.83 16.91 17.46
N PRO A 145 -8.84 18.11 16.86
CA PRO A 145 -9.91 19.08 17.12
C PRO A 145 -11.23 18.66 16.46
N MET A 146 -12.29 18.57 17.27
CA MET A 146 -13.67 18.66 16.75
C MET A 146 -13.93 20.01 16.11
#